data_AF-A0A3D4T8E3-F1
#
_entry.id   AF-A0A3D4T8E3-F1
#
_cell.length_a   1.000
_cell.length_b   1.000
_cell.length_c   1.000
_cell.angle_alpha   90.00
_cell.angle_beta   90.00
_cell.angle_gamma   90.00
#
_symmetry.space_group_name_H-M   'P 1'
#
loop_
_entity.id
_entity.type
_entity.pdbx_description
1 polymer ?
#
loop_
_entity_poly.entity_id
_entity_poly.type
_entity_poly.pdbx_seq_one_letter_code
_entity_poly.pdbx_strand_id
1 'polypeptide(L)'
;MKSAENKKKWVIDPEAAEVVKSVFKMCLEGKGNETIARILQEKQILVPMAYWQSKRLPRGGKKTQPNPYKWCKTTIQKILSQQEYCGDVINFKTCSKSFKNKTRLPNDPENWAIFRDVHEPIIARNDFEKVQTLIAKTKRRAPKPKNGEKSIFCDLLFCGDCHGKLRHHTNTINKDIHYFVCANNKVDYRGNCPGRHYVRADAIEQVVMLELRRMAEFLTADEEAFAELLAQKTDKELLKEKKHNEAELQKAIARNDIVSHLYEKLYEDNAVGKVSDEWFMQLSHKYETERLELKTKIKALRQKLSECGQREQEREKFTSAIRRF
;
A
#
# COMPACT_ATOMS: atom_id res chain seq x y z
N MET A 1 -2.14 -12.14 26.41
CA MET A 1 -3.47 -12.78 26.26
C MET A 1 -4.49 -12.09 27.18
N LYS A 2 -5.79 -12.36 27.06
CA LYS A 2 -6.78 -11.92 28.05
C LYS A 2 -6.85 -12.99 29.15
N SER A 3 -7.02 -12.57 30.42
CA SER A 3 -7.25 -13.53 31.52
C SER A 3 -8.53 -14.33 31.27
N ALA A 4 -8.52 -15.61 31.62
CA ALA A 4 -9.69 -16.48 31.56
C ALA A 4 -10.79 -16.02 32.53
N GLU A 5 -10.40 -15.49 33.68
CA GLU A 5 -11.29 -15.01 34.74
C GLU A 5 -11.78 -13.58 34.50
N ASN A 6 -10.94 -12.73 33.91
CA ASN A 6 -11.31 -11.34 33.59
C ASN A 6 -10.86 -10.95 32.18
N LYS A 7 -11.81 -10.90 31.25
CA LYS A 7 -11.59 -10.51 29.84
C LYS A 7 -11.06 -9.07 29.66
N LYS A 8 -11.06 -8.24 30.71
CA LYS A 8 -10.48 -6.89 30.71
C LYS A 8 -9.02 -6.87 31.16
N LYS A 9 -8.52 -7.91 31.83
CA LYS A 9 -7.13 -8.01 32.30
C LYS A 9 -6.24 -8.71 31.27
N TRP A 10 -5.06 -8.17 31.05
CA TRP A 10 -4.05 -8.75 30.15
C TRP A 10 -3.08 -9.61 30.96
N VAL A 11 -2.73 -10.77 30.42
CA VAL A 11 -1.79 -11.74 31.01
C VAL A 11 -0.67 -11.97 30.01
N ILE A 12 0.56 -12.04 30.49
CA ILE A 12 1.74 -12.30 29.65
C ILE A 12 1.65 -13.72 29.09
N ASP A 13 1.92 -13.86 27.80
CA ASP A 13 2.17 -15.14 27.15
C ASP A 13 3.69 -15.36 27.12
N PRO A 14 4.26 -16.26 27.93
CA PRO A 14 5.71 -16.39 28.05
C PRO A 14 6.41 -16.68 26.73
N GLU A 15 5.82 -17.53 25.88
CA GLU A 15 6.39 -17.93 24.59
C GLU A 15 6.43 -16.73 23.63
N ALA A 16 5.31 -16.02 23.48
CA ALA A 16 5.26 -14.85 22.62
C ALA A 16 6.06 -13.66 23.18
N ALA A 17 6.12 -13.53 24.52
CA ALA A 17 6.87 -12.48 25.19
C ALA A 17 8.37 -12.60 24.93
N GLU A 18 8.91 -13.82 24.94
CA GLU A 18 10.33 -14.04 24.67
C GLU A 18 10.72 -13.63 23.24
N VAL A 19 9.84 -13.89 22.26
CA VAL A 19 10.05 -13.41 20.89
C VAL A 19 10.08 -11.88 20.85
N VAL A 20 9.16 -11.19 21.54
CA VAL A 20 9.14 -9.73 21.60
C VAL A 20 10.42 -9.19 22.27
N LYS A 21 10.83 -9.75 23.42
CA LYS A 21 12.08 -9.39 24.10
C LYS A 21 13.29 -9.54 23.18
N SER A 22 13.38 -10.65 22.45
CA SER A 22 14.47 -10.90 21.49
C SER A 22 14.50 -9.85 20.37
N VAL A 23 13.33 -9.40 19.89
CA VAL A 23 13.21 -8.35 18.85
C VAL A 23 13.73 -7.01 19.37
N PHE A 24 13.34 -6.60 20.59
CA PHE A 24 13.82 -5.37 21.20
C PHE A 24 15.34 -5.43 21.45
N LYS A 25 15.84 -6.55 21.99
CA LYS A 25 17.27 -6.77 22.21
C LYS A 25 18.08 -6.64 20.92
N MET A 26 17.68 -7.34 19.85
CA MET A 26 18.35 -7.26 18.56
C MET A 26 18.32 -5.85 17.94
N CYS A 27 17.26 -5.08 18.18
CA CYS A 27 17.18 -3.70 17.73
C CYS A 27 18.16 -2.79 18.49
N LEU A 28 18.28 -2.97 19.81
CA LEU A 28 19.26 -2.25 20.65
C LEU A 28 20.70 -2.61 20.29
N GLU A 29 20.95 -3.84 19.84
CA GLU A 29 22.24 -4.28 19.25
C GLU A 29 22.51 -3.66 17.86
N GLY A 30 21.61 -2.83 17.33
CA GLY A 30 21.77 -2.13 16.06
C GLY A 30 21.37 -2.94 14.82
N LYS A 31 20.72 -4.10 14.98
CA LYS A 31 20.23 -4.88 13.82
C LYS A 31 19.02 -4.18 13.20
N GLY A 32 19.06 -4.00 11.87
CA GLY A 32 17.93 -3.43 11.13
C GLY A 32 16.72 -4.38 11.04
N ASN A 33 15.53 -3.82 10.84
CA ASN A 33 14.26 -4.58 10.82
C ASN A 33 14.23 -5.75 9.82
N GLU A 34 14.88 -5.60 8.66
CA GLU A 34 14.98 -6.68 7.65
C GLU A 34 15.88 -7.81 8.15
N THR A 35 17.00 -7.48 8.80
CA THR A 35 17.92 -8.45 9.40
C THR A 35 17.25 -9.22 10.53
N ILE A 36 16.53 -8.53 11.42
CA ILE A 36 15.75 -9.16 12.50
C ILE A 36 14.72 -10.12 11.90
N ALA A 37 13.97 -9.68 10.90
CA ALA A 37 12.97 -10.52 10.23
C ALA A 37 13.59 -11.78 9.60
N ARG A 38 14.79 -11.65 8.99
CA ARG A 38 15.52 -12.81 8.46
C ARG A 38 15.93 -13.78 9.57
N ILE A 39 16.51 -13.30 10.67
CA ILE A 39 16.93 -14.14 11.80
C ILE A 39 15.75 -14.93 12.39
N LEU A 40 14.59 -14.28 12.57
CA LEU A 40 13.40 -14.97 13.09
C LEU A 40 12.87 -16.04 12.12
N GLN A 41 12.95 -15.78 10.82
CA GLN A 41 12.57 -16.74 9.78
C GLN A 41 13.53 -17.94 9.73
N GLU A 42 14.85 -17.71 9.82
CA GLU A 42 15.87 -18.76 9.87
C GLU A 42 15.70 -19.66 11.10
N LYS A 43 15.36 -19.06 12.24
CA LYS A 43 15.01 -19.78 13.48
C LYS A 43 13.65 -20.49 13.44
N GLN A 44 12.92 -20.44 12.32
CA GLN A 44 11.58 -21.01 12.15
C GLN A 44 10.60 -20.53 13.25
N ILE A 45 10.69 -19.26 13.63
CA ILE A 45 9.75 -18.67 14.59
C ILE A 45 8.48 -18.28 13.86
N LEU A 46 7.33 -18.75 14.34
CA LEU A 46 6.03 -18.45 13.74
C LEU A 46 5.75 -16.94 13.73
N VAL A 47 5.26 -16.42 12.60
CA VAL A 47 4.74 -15.04 12.58
C VAL A 47 3.51 -14.93 13.49
N PRO A 48 3.19 -13.74 14.04
CA PRO A 48 2.13 -13.60 15.06
C PRO A 48 0.78 -14.21 14.65
N MET A 49 0.39 -14.08 13.38
CA MET A 49 -0.85 -14.65 12.87
C MET A 49 -0.83 -16.18 12.83
N ALA A 50 0.28 -16.79 12.43
CA ALA A 50 0.44 -18.24 12.40
C ALA A 50 0.48 -18.80 13.83
N TYR A 51 1.15 -18.10 14.75
CA TYR A 51 1.15 -18.41 16.18
C TYR A 51 -0.27 -18.35 16.79
N TRP A 52 -1.06 -17.32 16.49
CA TRP A 52 -2.45 -17.25 16.98
C TRP A 52 -3.32 -18.40 16.46
N GLN A 53 -3.10 -18.84 15.21
CA GLN A 53 -3.81 -19.97 14.63
C GLN A 53 -3.41 -21.29 15.28
N SER A 54 -2.12 -21.53 15.54
CA SER A 54 -1.67 -22.76 16.20
C SER A 54 -2.20 -22.88 17.63
N LYS A 55 -2.35 -21.75 18.34
CA LYS A 55 -2.94 -21.67 19.69
C LYS A 55 -4.48 -21.53 19.69
N ARG A 56 -5.14 -21.60 18.52
CA ARG A 56 -6.61 -21.46 18.35
C ARG A 56 -7.19 -20.19 19.00
N LEU A 57 -6.43 -19.10 18.99
CA LEU A 57 -6.88 -17.83 19.56
C LEU A 57 -7.89 -17.14 18.64
N PRO A 58 -9.00 -16.57 19.15
CA PRO A 58 -10.04 -15.93 18.36
C PRO A 58 -9.60 -14.52 17.90
N ARG A 59 -8.52 -14.43 17.13
CA ARG A 59 -8.00 -13.17 16.57
C ARG A 59 -8.24 -13.14 15.06
N GLY A 60 -8.90 -12.08 14.60
CA GLY A 60 -9.16 -11.86 13.19
C GLY A 60 -7.90 -11.51 12.38
N GLY A 61 -7.94 -11.79 11.08
CA GLY A 61 -6.87 -11.47 10.13
C GLY A 61 -6.96 -12.36 8.89
N LYS A 62 -6.58 -11.82 7.72
CA LYS A 62 -6.45 -12.63 6.49
C LYS A 62 -5.03 -13.16 6.40
N LYS A 63 -4.84 -14.45 6.07
CA LYS A 63 -3.51 -14.99 5.76
C LYS A 63 -2.92 -14.18 4.60
N THR A 64 -1.88 -13.42 4.88
CA THR A 64 -1.24 -12.54 3.89
C THR A 64 -0.21 -13.28 3.04
N GLN A 65 0.24 -14.46 3.46
CA GLN A 65 1.30 -15.23 2.80
C GLN A 65 1.23 -16.72 3.17
N PRO A 66 1.64 -17.64 2.27
CA PRO A 66 1.59 -19.08 2.51
C PRO A 66 2.59 -19.56 3.57
N ASN A 67 3.78 -18.97 3.62
CA ASN A 67 4.85 -19.38 4.54
C ASN A 67 4.61 -18.81 5.95
N PRO A 68 4.39 -19.67 6.98
CA PRO A 68 4.09 -19.23 8.35
C PRO A 68 5.29 -18.65 9.12
N TYR A 69 6.49 -18.72 8.55
CA TYR A 69 7.73 -18.21 9.14
C TYR A 69 8.26 -16.95 8.44
N LYS A 70 7.58 -16.46 7.39
CA LYS A 70 8.04 -15.31 6.61
C LYS A 70 7.82 -13.99 7.32
N TRP A 71 8.71 -13.60 8.22
CA TRP A 71 8.63 -12.32 8.92
C TRP A 71 8.83 -11.14 7.96
N CYS A 72 7.97 -10.12 8.01
CA CYS A 72 8.15 -8.90 7.22
C CYS A 72 8.76 -7.79 8.08
N LYS A 73 9.61 -6.94 7.50
CA LYS A 73 10.19 -5.77 8.21
C LYS A 73 9.12 -4.84 8.80
N THR A 74 7.95 -4.76 8.17
CA THR A 74 6.80 -3.98 8.64
C THR A 74 6.19 -4.57 9.92
N THR A 75 6.19 -5.90 10.05
CA THR A 75 5.78 -6.59 11.28
C THR A 75 6.74 -6.26 12.43
N ILE A 76 8.05 -6.31 12.18
CA ILE A 76 9.07 -5.94 13.16
C ILE A 76 8.91 -4.47 13.58
N GLN A 77 8.77 -3.57 12.61
CA GLN A 77 8.53 -2.15 12.87
C GLN A 77 7.30 -1.95 13.75
N LYS A 78 6.20 -2.66 13.47
CA LYS A 78 4.96 -2.57 14.26
C LYS A 78 5.12 -3.08 15.69
N ILE A 79 5.94 -4.13 15.90
CA ILE A 79 6.24 -4.63 17.25
C ILE A 79 7.04 -3.59 18.02
N LEU A 80 8.11 -3.06 17.41
CA LEU A 80 8.98 -2.08 18.06
C LEU A 80 8.25 -0.76 18.37
N SER A 81 7.21 -0.38 17.62
CA SER A 81 6.44 0.85 17.85
C SER A 81 5.29 0.70 18.85
N GLN A 82 4.99 -0.51 19.34
CA GLN A 82 3.86 -0.73 20.25
C GLN A 82 4.26 -0.42 21.70
N GLN A 83 3.79 0.72 22.19
CA GLN A 83 3.98 1.17 23.57
C GLN A 83 3.32 0.23 24.60
N GLU A 84 2.30 -0.52 24.19
CA GLU A 84 1.61 -1.47 25.08
C GLU A 84 2.52 -2.56 25.66
N TYR A 85 3.67 -2.85 25.04
CA TYR A 85 4.63 -3.80 25.63
C TYR A 85 5.27 -3.31 26.94
N CYS A 86 5.11 -2.03 27.27
CA CYS A 86 5.61 -1.41 28.49
C CYS A 86 4.56 -1.26 29.60
N GLY A 87 3.42 -1.95 29.49
CA GLY A 87 2.37 -1.93 30.53
C GLY A 87 1.22 -0.96 30.25
N ASP A 88 1.28 -0.22 29.15
CA ASP A 88 0.28 0.80 28.82
C ASP A 88 -0.91 0.23 28.05
N VAL A 89 -2.08 0.81 28.27
CA VAL A 89 -3.28 0.57 27.45
C VAL A 89 -3.62 1.84 26.68
N ILE A 90 -3.70 1.71 25.36
CA ILE A 90 -4.04 2.83 24.47
C ILE A 90 -5.37 2.56 23.78
N ASN A 91 -6.34 3.43 24.05
CA ASN A 91 -7.66 3.41 23.42
C ASN A 91 -7.75 4.48 22.32
N PHE A 92 -8.76 4.32 21.46
CA PHE A 92 -9.07 5.26 20.38
C PHE A 92 -7.97 5.45 19.32
N LYS A 93 -7.08 4.46 19.13
CA LYS A 93 -6.12 4.43 18.00
C LYS A 93 -6.76 4.51 16.61
N THR A 94 -8.03 4.13 16.53
CA THR A 94 -8.81 4.20 15.30
C THR A 94 -10.18 4.79 15.57
N CYS A 95 -10.63 5.68 14.71
CA CYS A 95 -11.97 6.23 14.70
C CYS A 95 -12.75 5.71 13.49
N SER A 96 -14.08 5.83 13.50
CA SER A 96 -14.90 5.63 12.30
C SER A 96 -15.21 6.99 11.69
N LYS A 97 -15.07 7.16 10.37
CA LYS A 97 -15.38 8.43 9.68
C LYS A 97 -16.78 8.94 10.00
N SER A 98 -17.74 8.02 10.14
CA SER A 98 -18.89 8.21 11.03
C SER A 98 -19.61 6.89 11.30
N PHE A 99 -20.60 6.92 12.19
CA PHE A 99 -21.48 5.82 12.59
C PHE A 99 -21.93 4.85 11.47
N LYS A 100 -22.31 5.35 10.28
CA LYS A 100 -22.79 4.49 9.17
C LYS A 100 -21.68 3.83 8.35
N ASN A 101 -20.46 4.37 8.43
CA ASN A 101 -19.28 3.79 7.78
C ASN A 101 -18.41 3.21 8.89
N LYS A 102 -18.63 1.93 9.17
CA LYS A 102 -17.89 1.17 10.19
C LYS A 102 -16.42 0.91 9.80
N THR A 103 -15.96 1.44 8.66
CA THR A 103 -14.53 1.44 8.30
C THR A 103 -13.75 2.19 9.36
N ARG A 104 -12.77 1.51 9.95
CA ARG A 104 -11.88 2.05 10.97
C ARG A 104 -10.70 2.74 10.27
N LEU A 105 -10.55 4.04 10.52
CA LEU A 105 -9.41 4.84 10.06
C LEU A 105 -8.45 5.06 11.24
N PRO A 106 -7.14 5.21 11.00
CA PRO A 106 -6.21 5.70 12.03
C PRO A 106 -6.70 7.03 12.60
N ASN A 107 -6.61 7.18 13.92
CA ASN A 107 -6.97 8.42 14.62
C ASN A 107 -5.71 9.23 14.94
N ASP A 108 -5.84 10.55 15.06
CA ASP A 108 -4.74 11.42 15.43
C ASP A 108 -4.21 11.09 16.84
N PRO A 109 -2.89 11.14 17.07
CA PRO A 109 -2.30 10.79 18.36
C PRO A 109 -2.83 11.59 19.56
N GLU A 110 -3.25 12.84 19.34
CA GLU A 110 -3.84 13.72 20.36
C GLU A 110 -5.16 13.18 20.91
N ASN A 111 -5.90 12.43 20.08
CA ASN A 111 -7.17 11.82 20.45
C ASN A 111 -7.00 10.42 21.09
N TRP A 112 -5.77 9.97 21.32
CA TRP A 112 -5.51 8.68 21.95
C TRP A 112 -5.64 8.81 23.46
N ALA A 113 -6.49 7.98 24.07
CA ALA A 113 -6.53 7.86 25.51
C ALA A 113 -5.47 6.85 25.96
N ILE A 114 -4.39 7.35 26.57
CA ILE A 114 -3.26 6.54 27.03
C ILE A 114 -3.34 6.37 28.54
N PHE A 115 -3.52 5.13 28.99
CA PHE A 115 -3.50 4.74 30.40
C PHE A 115 -2.17 4.03 30.68
N ARG A 116 -1.35 4.60 31.56
CA ARG A 116 -0.02 4.05 31.87
C ARG A 116 -0.06 2.96 32.93
N ASP A 117 0.89 2.03 32.86
CA ASP A 117 1.17 1.02 33.90
C ASP A 117 -0.06 0.21 34.35
N VAL A 118 -0.92 -0.15 33.39
CA VAL A 118 -2.19 -0.87 33.62
C VAL A 118 -1.98 -2.38 33.73
N HIS A 119 -0.95 -2.93 33.09
CA HIS A 119 -0.63 -4.35 33.14
C HIS A 119 0.87 -4.60 33.26
N GLU A 120 1.24 -5.84 33.59
CA GLU A 120 2.63 -6.23 33.73
C GLU A 120 3.41 -6.00 32.41
N PRO A 121 4.51 -5.23 32.43
CA PRO A 121 5.30 -4.93 31.25
C PRO A 121 6.17 -6.12 30.83
N ILE A 122 6.31 -6.33 29.53
CA ILE A 122 7.26 -7.32 28.96
C ILE A 122 8.61 -6.64 28.65
N ILE A 123 8.58 -5.35 28.34
CA ILE A 123 9.73 -4.52 27.96
C ILE A 123 9.84 -3.35 28.93
N ALA A 124 11.04 -3.12 29.47
CA ALA A 124 11.30 -1.96 30.32
C ALA A 124 11.07 -0.65 29.54
N ARG A 125 10.43 0.33 30.19
CA ARG A 125 10.11 1.64 29.58
C ARG A 125 11.35 2.29 28.95
N ASN A 126 12.47 2.30 29.67
CA ASN A 126 13.73 2.87 29.21
C ASN A 126 14.23 2.22 27.90
N ASP A 127 14.12 0.90 27.78
CA ASP A 127 14.54 0.19 26.56
C ASP A 127 13.64 0.51 25.38
N PHE A 128 12.33 0.64 25.62
CA PHE A 128 11.40 1.08 24.59
C PHE A 128 11.68 2.50 24.10
N GLU A 129 11.95 3.44 25.01
CA GLU A 129 12.26 4.84 24.68
C GLU A 129 13.58 4.96 23.89
N LYS A 130 14.59 4.16 24.26
CA LYS A 130 15.83 4.03 23.49
C LYS A 130 15.54 3.55 22.07
N VAL A 131 14.73 2.50 21.92
CA VAL A 131 14.30 2.00 20.60
C VAL A 131 13.55 3.07 19.80
N GLN A 132 12.60 3.80 20.41
CA GLN A 132 11.89 4.89 19.72
C GLN A 132 12.85 5.98 19.26
N THR A 133 13.84 6.33 20.08
CA THR A 133 14.88 7.30 19.72
C THR A 133 15.71 6.81 18.53
N LEU A 134 16.09 5.53 18.51
CA LEU A 134 16.79 4.92 17.37
C LEU A 134 15.93 4.94 16.10
N ILE A 135 14.64 4.62 16.21
CA ILE A 135 13.69 4.66 15.09
C ILE A 135 13.54 6.09 14.56
N ALA A 136 13.38 7.08 15.44
CA ALA A 136 13.23 8.49 15.07
C ALA A 136 14.48 9.06 14.39
N LYS A 137 15.67 8.64 14.84
CA LYS A 137 16.96 8.97 14.19
C LYS A 137 17.10 8.27 12.83
N THR A 138 16.52 7.08 12.69
CA THR A 138 16.45 6.33 11.43
C THR A 138 15.33 6.87 10.54
N LYS A 139 15.37 8.17 10.20
CA LYS A 139 14.49 8.70 9.15
C LYS A 139 14.78 7.96 7.84
N ARG A 140 13.72 7.64 7.07
CA ARG A 140 13.88 7.23 5.66
C ARG A 140 14.80 8.28 5.02
N ARG A 141 16.02 7.88 4.66
CA ARG A 141 16.87 8.73 3.84
C ARG A 141 16.06 9.02 2.59
N ALA A 142 15.62 10.27 2.42
CA ALA A 142 15.11 10.72 1.13
C ALA A 142 16.15 10.30 0.09
N PRO A 143 15.74 9.78 -1.08
CA PRO A 143 16.69 9.51 -2.14
C PRO A 143 17.49 10.80 -2.33
N LYS A 144 18.79 10.76 -2.01
CA LYS A 144 19.62 11.94 -2.17
C LYS A 144 19.60 12.26 -3.66
N PRO A 145 19.57 13.53 -4.09
CA PRO A 145 19.75 13.86 -5.50
C PRO A 145 21.04 13.24 -6.09
N LYS A 146 22.04 13.00 -5.23
CA LYS A 146 23.28 12.26 -5.54
C LYS A 146 23.11 10.75 -5.82
N ASN A 147 21.94 10.16 -5.59
CA ASN A 147 21.67 8.74 -5.85
C ASN A 147 21.29 8.46 -7.32
N GLY A 148 21.37 9.47 -8.19
CA GLY A 148 21.09 9.38 -9.62
C GLY A 148 19.63 9.70 -9.96
N GLU A 149 19.42 10.16 -11.18
CA GLU A 149 18.09 10.25 -11.76
C GLU A 149 17.44 8.86 -11.84
N LYS A 150 16.12 8.80 -11.66
CA LYS A 150 15.40 7.56 -11.88
C LYS A 150 15.40 7.27 -13.37
N SER A 151 15.78 6.05 -13.74
CA SER A 151 15.66 5.58 -15.13
C SER A 151 14.20 5.72 -15.61
N ILE A 152 14.04 6.11 -16.87
CA ILE A 152 12.74 6.26 -17.55
C ILE A 152 11.90 4.97 -17.56
N PHE A 153 12.53 3.81 -17.36
CA PHE A 153 11.84 2.51 -17.31
C PHE A 153 11.36 2.10 -15.92
N CYS A 154 11.52 2.96 -14.90
CA CYS A 154 10.97 2.69 -13.58
C CYS A 154 9.45 2.46 -13.67
N ASP A 155 8.97 1.42 -12.95
CA ASP A 155 7.56 1.00 -12.92
C ASP A 155 6.98 0.43 -14.24
N LEU A 156 7.75 0.39 -15.33
CA LEU A 156 7.34 -0.23 -16.59
C LEU A 156 7.78 -1.69 -16.72
N LEU A 157 8.82 -2.10 -16.01
CA LEU A 157 9.46 -3.40 -16.20
C LEU A 157 9.00 -4.45 -15.18
N PHE A 158 8.70 -5.64 -15.68
CA PHE A 158 8.27 -6.80 -14.90
C PHE A 158 9.12 -8.02 -15.22
N CYS A 159 9.31 -8.88 -14.22
CA CYS A 159 10.01 -10.15 -14.38
C CYS A 159 9.19 -11.10 -15.27
N GLY A 160 9.84 -11.76 -16.24
CA GLY A 160 9.20 -12.76 -17.10
C GLY A 160 8.61 -13.93 -16.31
N ASP A 161 9.33 -14.41 -15.29
CA ASP A 161 8.92 -15.62 -14.56
C ASP A 161 7.88 -15.40 -13.46
N CYS A 162 8.04 -14.34 -12.66
CA CYS A 162 7.17 -14.12 -11.50
C CYS A 162 6.24 -12.92 -11.64
N HIS A 163 6.31 -12.19 -12.75
CA HIS A 163 5.55 -10.97 -13.03
C HIS A 163 5.66 -9.88 -11.94
N GLY A 164 6.69 -9.98 -11.11
CA GLY A 164 7.00 -8.99 -10.09
C GLY A 164 7.73 -7.80 -10.72
N LYS A 165 7.53 -6.61 -10.15
CA LYS A 165 8.24 -5.40 -10.61
C LYS A 165 9.76 -5.58 -10.55
N LEU A 166 10.46 -5.05 -11.55
CA LEU A 166 11.90 -4.88 -11.48
C LEU A 166 12.25 -3.58 -10.78
N ARG A 167 13.29 -3.60 -9.95
CA ARG A 167 13.81 -2.43 -9.23
C ARG A 167 15.09 -1.94 -9.91
N HIS A 168 15.18 -0.64 -10.12
CA HIS A 168 16.39 0.01 -10.62
C HIS A 168 17.50 0.03 -9.55
N HIS A 169 18.71 -0.31 -9.96
CA HIS A 169 19.91 -0.34 -9.14
C HIS A 169 21.09 0.26 -9.91
N THR A 170 21.93 0.98 -9.18
CA THR A 170 23.26 1.42 -9.64
C THR A 170 24.30 0.50 -9.03
N ASN A 171 25.26 0.05 -9.82
CA ASN A 171 26.33 -0.81 -9.35
C ASN A 171 27.22 -0.05 -8.33
N THR A 172 27.70 -0.77 -7.33
CA THR A 172 28.43 -0.20 -6.20
C THR A 172 29.88 0.13 -6.55
N ILE A 173 30.51 -0.67 -7.42
CA ILE A 173 31.91 -0.51 -7.84
C ILE A 173 31.96 0.50 -8.98
N ASN A 174 31.22 0.23 -10.06
CA ASN A 174 31.14 1.12 -11.20
C ASN A 174 29.77 1.81 -11.23
N LYS A 175 29.74 3.11 -10.91
CA LYS A 175 28.48 3.87 -10.82
C LYS A 175 27.84 4.18 -12.17
N ASP A 176 28.54 3.94 -13.27
CA ASP A 176 28.01 4.12 -14.63
C ASP A 176 27.18 2.90 -15.08
N ILE A 177 27.27 1.77 -14.35
CA ILE A 177 26.50 0.57 -14.66
C ILE A 177 25.17 0.61 -13.90
N HIS A 178 24.09 0.73 -14.66
CA HIS A 178 22.72 0.68 -14.19
C HIS A 178 22.02 -0.60 -14.64
N TYR A 179 21.18 -1.16 -13.78
CA TYR A 179 20.49 -2.42 -14.05
C TYR A 179 19.18 -2.52 -13.27
N PHE A 180 18.29 -3.36 -13.76
CA PHE A 180 17.01 -3.69 -13.16
C PHE A 180 17.05 -5.10 -12.61
N VAL A 181 16.62 -5.30 -11.36
CA VAL A 181 16.60 -6.62 -10.70
C VAL A 181 15.19 -6.95 -10.26
N CYS A 182 14.78 -8.21 -10.42
CA CYS A 182 13.49 -8.67 -9.91
C CYS A 182 13.40 -8.45 -8.39
N ALA A 183 12.41 -7.66 -7.95
CA ALA A 183 12.22 -7.34 -6.53
C ALA A 183 11.75 -8.55 -5.69
N ASN A 184 11.37 -9.64 -6.35
CA ASN A 184 10.92 -10.89 -5.74
C ASN A 184 11.93 -12.04 -5.96
N ASN A 185 13.17 -11.74 -6.36
CA ASN A 185 14.22 -12.74 -6.55
C ASN A 185 14.62 -13.39 -5.22
N LYS A 186 14.98 -14.69 -5.24
CA LYS A 186 15.32 -15.47 -4.04
C LYS A 186 16.73 -15.26 -3.51
N VAL A 187 17.63 -14.70 -4.34
CA VAL A 187 19.07 -14.59 -4.05
C VAL A 187 19.35 -13.36 -3.19
N ASP A 188 18.80 -12.21 -3.59
CA ASP A 188 19.01 -10.91 -2.94
C ASP A 188 17.88 -10.57 -1.97
N TYR A 189 16.71 -11.14 -2.19
CA TYR A 189 15.52 -10.89 -1.42
C TYR A 189 14.91 -12.20 -0.92
N ARG A 190 14.04 -12.09 0.08
CA ARG A 190 13.26 -13.24 0.60
C ARG A 190 12.03 -13.50 -0.27
N GLY A 191 12.21 -13.42 -1.59
CA GLY A 191 11.18 -13.61 -2.60
C GLY A 191 11.05 -15.06 -3.06
N ASN A 192 10.18 -15.31 -4.03
CA ASN A 192 9.88 -16.65 -4.54
C ASN A 192 10.28 -16.85 -6.02
N CYS A 193 10.80 -15.82 -6.69
CA CYS A 193 11.19 -15.92 -8.09
C CYS A 193 12.47 -16.79 -8.22
N PRO A 194 12.54 -17.67 -9.24
CA PRO A 194 13.67 -18.58 -9.38
C PRO A 194 14.94 -17.79 -9.74
N GLY A 195 15.93 -17.81 -8.86
CA GLY A 195 17.25 -17.23 -9.15
C GLY A 195 17.29 -15.71 -9.06
N ARG A 196 18.36 -15.13 -9.63
CA ARG A 196 18.60 -13.68 -9.71
C ARG A 196 18.34 -13.21 -11.15
N HIS A 197 17.11 -12.82 -11.45
CA HIS A 197 16.80 -12.16 -12.72
C HIS A 197 17.18 -10.70 -12.67
N TYR A 198 18.04 -10.30 -13.59
CA TYR A 198 18.41 -8.91 -13.81
C TYR A 198 18.65 -8.65 -15.28
N VAL A 199 18.56 -7.39 -15.66
CA VAL A 199 18.83 -6.89 -17.01
C VAL A 199 19.50 -5.53 -16.90
N ARG A 200 20.50 -5.25 -17.73
CA ARG A 200 21.15 -3.93 -17.72
C ARG A 200 20.23 -2.87 -18.34
N ALA A 201 20.33 -1.64 -17.85
CA ALA A 201 19.51 -0.53 -18.35
C ALA A 201 19.84 -0.21 -19.81
N ASP A 202 21.12 -0.20 -20.18
CA ASP A 202 21.59 0.04 -21.56
C ASP A 202 21.09 -1.02 -22.56
N ALA A 203 21.00 -2.28 -22.15
CA ALA A 203 20.42 -3.33 -22.98
C ALA A 203 18.93 -3.10 -23.26
N ILE A 204 18.17 -2.61 -22.26
CA ILE A 204 16.76 -2.24 -22.45
C ILE A 204 16.66 -1.03 -23.39
N GLU A 205 17.50 -0.02 -23.19
CA GLU A 205 17.55 1.16 -24.06
C GLU A 205 17.80 0.77 -25.51
N GLN A 206 18.76 -0.12 -25.77
CA GLN A 206 19.04 -0.62 -27.13
C GLN A 206 17.84 -1.34 -27.75
N VAL A 207 17.19 -2.23 -27.02
CA VAL A 207 16.01 -2.96 -27.52
C VAL A 207 14.86 -2.00 -27.83
N VAL A 208 14.59 -1.05 -26.93
CA VAL A 208 13.56 -0.04 -27.13
C VAL A 208 13.89 0.86 -28.33
N MET A 209 15.14 1.29 -28.47
CA MET A 209 15.60 2.11 -29.60
C MET A 209 15.47 1.36 -30.94
N LEU A 210 15.79 0.06 -30.98
CA LEU A 210 15.61 -0.75 -32.18
C LEU A 210 14.14 -0.84 -32.58
N GLU A 211 13.24 -1.06 -31.62
CA GLU A 211 11.81 -1.13 -31.90
C GLU A 211 11.24 0.23 -32.34
N LEU A 212 11.70 1.33 -31.74
CA LEU A 212 11.31 2.69 -32.17
C LEU A 212 11.75 2.98 -33.60
N ARG A 213 12.97 2.58 -33.99
CA ARG A 213 13.45 2.71 -35.38
C ARG A 213 12.65 1.86 -36.35
N ARG A 214 12.33 0.62 -35.96
CA ARG A 214 11.47 -0.25 -36.77
C ARG A 214 10.08 0.35 -36.98
N MET A 215 9.51 0.97 -35.94
CA MET A 215 8.25 1.70 -36.05
C MET A 215 8.37 2.91 -36.97
N ALA A 216 9.49 3.63 -36.94
CA ALA A 216 9.76 4.76 -37.83
C ALA A 216 9.90 4.30 -39.30
N GLU A 217 10.63 3.23 -39.56
CA GLU A 217 10.76 2.61 -40.88
C GLU A 217 9.38 2.18 -41.42
N PHE A 218 8.57 1.50 -40.60
CA PHE A 218 7.22 1.11 -40.99
C PHE A 218 6.33 2.32 -41.30
N LEU A 219 6.39 3.36 -40.47
CA LEU A 219 5.66 4.61 -40.71
C LEU A 219 6.09 5.29 -42.02
N THR A 220 7.38 5.24 -42.38
CA THR A 220 7.86 5.81 -43.66
C THR A 220 7.49 4.96 -44.87
N ALA A 221 7.40 3.64 -44.71
CA ALA A 221 7.09 2.72 -45.80
C ALA A 221 5.60 2.71 -46.13
N ASP A 222 4.74 2.74 -45.10
CA ASP A 222 3.29 2.69 -45.25
C ASP A 222 2.61 3.45 -44.09
N GLU A 223 2.43 4.75 -44.30
CA GLU A 223 1.85 5.64 -43.31
C GLU A 223 0.36 5.32 -43.04
N GLU A 224 -0.38 4.90 -44.06
CA GLU A 224 -1.80 4.60 -43.95
C GLU A 224 -2.02 3.30 -43.15
N ALA A 225 -1.27 2.24 -43.45
CA ALA A 225 -1.33 1.00 -42.67
C ALA A 225 -0.85 1.19 -41.23
N PHE A 226 0.17 2.04 -41.01
CA PHE A 226 0.60 2.40 -39.65
C PHE A 226 -0.51 3.12 -38.88
N ALA A 227 -1.15 4.11 -39.49
CA ALA A 227 -2.25 4.86 -38.89
C ALA A 227 -3.45 3.95 -38.56
N GLU A 228 -3.79 3.02 -39.44
CA GLU A 228 -4.86 2.05 -39.21
C GLU A 228 -4.55 1.12 -38.04
N LEU A 229 -3.34 0.55 -38.00
CA LEU A 229 -2.90 -0.32 -36.91
C LEU A 229 -2.92 0.41 -35.56
N LEU A 230 -2.44 1.66 -35.55
CA LEU A 230 -2.46 2.53 -34.37
C LEU A 230 -3.89 2.82 -33.93
N ALA A 231 -4.79 3.11 -34.88
CA ALA A 231 -6.20 3.35 -34.62
C ALA A 231 -6.87 2.13 -34.00
N GLN A 232 -6.74 0.93 -34.61
CA GLN A 232 -7.35 -0.31 -34.12
C GLN A 232 -6.92 -0.64 -32.67
N LYS A 233 -5.62 -0.52 -32.37
CA LYS A 233 -5.11 -0.79 -31.02
C LYS A 233 -5.61 0.24 -30.01
N THR A 234 -5.56 1.52 -30.37
CA THR A 234 -6.03 2.62 -29.52
C THR A 234 -7.53 2.52 -29.26
N ASP A 235 -8.33 2.19 -30.28
CA ASP A 235 -9.79 2.06 -30.17
C ASP A 235 -10.19 0.91 -29.25
N LYS A 236 -9.47 -0.22 -29.32
CA LYS A 236 -9.71 -1.37 -28.44
C LYS A 236 -9.42 -1.03 -26.98
N GLU A 237 -8.31 -0.36 -26.71
CA GLU A 237 -7.96 0.10 -25.36
C GLU A 237 -8.95 1.16 -24.85
N LEU A 238 -9.35 2.09 -25.72
CA LEU A 238 -10.35 3.11 -25.44
C LEU A 238 -11.70 2.51 -25.10
N LEU A 239 -12.17 1.51 -25.84
CA LEU A 239 -13.44 0.84 -25.55
C LEU A 239 -13.41 0.17 -24.18
N LYS A 240 -12.26 -0.40 -23.79
CA LYS A 240 -12.09 -1.04 -22.48
C LYS A 240 -12.07 -0.02 -21.35
N GLU A 241 -11.33 1.08 -21.52
CA GLU A 241 -11.25 2.16 -20.53
C GLU A 241 -12.60 2.88 -20.38
N LYS A 242 -13.29 3.17 -21.49
CA LYS A 242 -14.63 3.75 -21.51
C LYS A 242 -15.63 2.89 -20.74
N LYS A 243 -15.69 1.58 -21.05
CA LYS A 243 -16.55 0.63 -20.31
C LYS A 243 -16.23 0.60 -18.82
N HIS A 244 -14.96 0.67 -18.44
CA HIS A 244 -14.56 0.70 -17.03
C HIS A 244 -15.02 2.00 -16.33
N ASN A 245 -14.77 3.15 -16.95
CA ASN A 245 -15.15 4.45 -16.40
C ASN A 245 -16.67 4.63 -16.33
N GLU A 246 -17.42 4.15 -17.32
CA GLU A 246 -18.88 4.11 -17.31
C GLU A 246 -19.41 3.25 -16.15
N ALA A 247 -18.85 2.06 -15.93
CA ALA A 247 -19.24 1.21 -14.83
C ALA A 247 -18.97 1.86 -13.46
N GLU A 248 -17.82 2.53 -13.29
CA GLU A 248 -17.51 3.28 -12.07
C GLU A 248 -18.39 4.52 -11.87
N LEU A 249 -18.77 5.19 -12.96
CA LEU A 249 -19.70 6.33 -12.93
C LEU A 249 -21.09 5.89 -12.47
N GLN A 250 -21.62 4.79 -13.02
CA GLN A 250 -22.92 4.27 -12.62
C GLN A 250 -22.95 3.86 -11.14
N LYS A 251 -21.89 3.22 -10.64
CA LYS A 251 -21.77 2.92 -9.20
C LYS A 251 -21.75 4.19 -8.34
N ALA A 252 -21.05 5.24 -8.78
CA ALA A 252 -20.96 6.49 -8.04
C ALA A 252 -22.29 7.24 -8.00
N ILE A 253 -23.03 7.26 -9.12
CA ILE A 253 -24.38 7.86 -9.22
C ILE A 253 -25.35 7.09 -8.30
N ALA A 254 -25.43 5.77 -8.44
CA ALA A 254 -26.31 4.95 -7.60
C ALA A 254 -26.00 5.14 -6.10
N ARG A 255 -24.71 5.25 -5.73
CA ARG A 255 -24.33 5.53 -4.35
C ARG A 255 -24.75 6.93 -3.89
N ASN A 256 -24.63 7.95 -4.75
CA ASN A 256 -25.05 9.31 -4.45
C ASN A 256 -26.56 9.40 -4.18
N ASP A 257 -27.36 8.66 -4.95
CA ASP A 257 -28.82 8.64 -4.80
C ASP A 257 -29.22 7.93 -3.50
N ILE A 258 -28.57 6.81 -3.18
CA ILE A 258 -28.75 6.13 -1.88
C ILE A 258 -28.41 7.05 -0.71
N VAL A 259 -27.30 7.79 -0.78
CA VAL A 259 -26.89 8.72 0.29
C VAL A 259 -27.91 9.87 0.43
N SER A 260 -28.45 10.36 -0.68
CA SER A 260 -29.48 11.42 -0.68
C SER A 260 -30.77 10.94 -0.02
N HIS A 261 -31.27 9.77 -0.40
CA HIS A 261 -32.45 9.17 0.24
C HIS A 261 -32.24 8.89 1.74
N LEU A 262 -31.04 8.44 2.12
CA LEU A 262 -30.73 8.24 3.54
C LEU A 262 -30.62 9.54 4.34
N TYR A 263 -30.32 10.67 3.68
CA TYR A 263 -30.32 11.99 4.29
C TYR A 263 -31.75 12.47 4.54
N GLU A 264 -32.64 12.33 3.56
CA GLU A 264 -34.08 12.63 3.68
C GLU A 264 -34.69 11.84 4.83
N LYS A 265 -34.49 10.53 4.86
CA LYS A 265 -34.99 9.68 5.95
C LYS A 265 -34.44 10.07 7.32
N LEU A 266 -33.16 10.45 7.39
CA LEU A 266 -32.54 10.90 8.65
C LEU A 266 -33.20 12.19 9.16
N TYR A 267 -33.58 13.10 8.26
CA TYR A 267 -34.29 14.33 8.59
C TYR A 267 -35.70 14.02 9.14
N GLU A 268 -36.45 13.13 8.48
CA GLU A 268 -37.77 12.67 8.94
C GLU A 268 -37.69 11.99 10.31
N ASP A 269 -36.73 11.08 10.50
CA ASP A 269 -36.53 10.38 11.77
C ASP A 269 -36.13 11.34 12.91
N ASN A 270 -35.41 12.43 12.61
CA ASN A 270 -35.12 13.50 13.58
C ASN A 270 -36.38 14.30 13.95
N ALA A 271 -37.19 14.69 12.96
CA ALA A 271 -38.42 15.45 13.18
C ALA A 271 -39.45 14.69 14.04
N VAL A 272 -39.46 13.35 13.95
CA VAL A 272 -40.32 12.47 14.76
C VAL A 272 -39.67 12.06 16.10
N GLY A 273 -38.47 12.56 16.41
CA GLY A 273 -37.78 12.33 17.68
C GLY A 273 -37.18 10.93 17.85
N LYS A 274 -37.03 10.16 16.77
CA LYS A 274 -36.35 8.85 16.80
C LYS A 274 -34.83 8.97 16.86
N VAL A 275 -34.30 10.13 16.50
CA VAL A 275 -32.88 10.47 16.51
C VAL A 275 -32.72 11.74 17.34
N SER A 276 -31.68 11.83 18.17
CA SER A 276 -31.38 13.07 18.88
C SER A 276 -30.68 14.08 17.97
N ASP A 277 -30.81 15.37 18.28
CA ASP A 277 -30.17 16.44 17.50
C ASP A 277 -28.65 16.27 17.36
N GLU A 278 -27.98 15.77 18.40
CA GLU A 278 -26.54 15.46 18.37
C GLU A 278 -26.22 14.38 17.32
N TRP A 279 -27.00 13.29 17.31
CA TRP A 279 -26.83 12.21 16.34
C TRP A 279 -27.19 12.66 14.93
N PHE A 280 -28.20 13.52 14.78
CA PHE A 280 -28.57 14.11 13.51
C PHE A 280 -27.41 14.93 12.93
N MET A 281 -26.83 15.85 13.71
CA MET A 281 -25.69 16.69 13.30
C MET A 281 -24.48 15.87 12.83
N GLN A 282 -24.13 14.81 13.55
CA GLN A 282 -23.00 13.95 13.18
C GLN A 282 -23.27 13.16 11.89
N LEU A 283 -24.48 12.63 11.73
CA LEU A 283 -24.85 11.81 10.58
C LEU A 283 -25.08 12.65 9.32
N SER A 284 -25.69 13.82 9.45
CA SER A 284 -25.93 14.76 8.35
C SER A 284 -24.60 15.29 7.80
N HIS A 285 -23.67 15.70 8.66
CA HIS A 285 -22.34 16.13 8.25
C HIS A 285 -21.58 15.04 7.46
N LYS A 286 -21.66 13.79 7.92
CA LYS A 286 -21.03 12.66 7.20
C LYS A 286 -21.64 12.45 5.82
N TYR A 287 -22.96 12.49 5.72
CA TYR A 287 -23.63 12.32 4.43
C TYR A 287 -23.35 13.46 3.47
N GLU A 288 -23.28 14.68 3.96
CA GLU A 288 -22.89 15.82 3.15
C GLU A 288 -21.45 15.66 2.63
N THR A 289 -20.54 15.22 3.50
CA THR A 289 -19.14 14.93 3.12
C THR A 289 -19.06 13.83 2.06
N GLU A 290 -19.75 12.70 2.26
CA GLU A 290 -19.77 11.60 1.31
C GLU A 290 -20.41 12.03 -0.02
N ARG A 291 -21.48 12.83 0.01
CA ARG A 291 -22.13 13.41 -1.17
C ARG A 291 -21.19 14.34 -1.94
N LEU A 292 -20.41 15.16 -1.24
CA LEU A 292 -19.41 16.04 -1.87
C LEU A 292 -18.29 15.23 -2.55
N GLU A 293 -17.78 14.19 -1.88
CA GLU A 293 -16.80 13.25 -2.44
C GLU A 293 -17.35 12.51 -3.67
N LEU A 294 -18.62 12.10 -3.64
CA LEU A 294 -19.27 11.45 -4.78
C LEU A 294 -19.52 12.42 -5.92
N LYS A 295 -20.00 13.65 -5.65
CA LYS A 295 -20.18 14.69 -6.68
C LYS A 295 -18.87 15.04 -7.37
N THR A 296 -17.78 15.19 -6.61
CA THR A 296 -16.44 15.42 -7.17
C THR A 296 -15.95 14.24 -8.01
N LYS A 297 -16.13 12.99 -7.52
CA LYS A 297 -15.81 11.77 -8.29
C LYS A 297 -16.63 11.68 -9.58
N ILE A 298 -17.94 11.95 -9.52
CA ILE A 298 -18.84 11.95 -10.68
C ILE A 298 -18.41 13.00 -11.70
N LYS A 299 -18.11 14.23 -11.25
CA LYS A 299 -17.62 15.30 -12.14
C LYS A 299 -16.32 14.88 -12.83
N ALA A 300 -15.36 14.33 -12.09
CA ALA A 300 -14.09 13.87 -12.64
C ALA A 300 -14.28 12.71 -13.64
N LEU A 301 -15.16 11.74 -13.35
CA LEU A 301 -15.44 10.63 -14.27
C LEU A 301 -16.16 11.09 -15.54
N ARG A 302 -17.11 12.02 -15.43
CA ARG A 302 -17.77 12.64 -16.59
C ARG A 302 -16.77 13.41 -17.46
N GLN A 303 -15.89 14.18 -16.82
CA GLN A 303 -14.82 14.90 -17.52
C GLN A 303 -13.89 13.94 -18.27
N LYS A 304 -13.45 12.85 -17.63
CA LYS A 304 -12.63 11.81 -18.31
C LYS A 304 -13.35 11.18 -19.50
N LEU A 305 -14.65 10.92 -19.38
CA LEU A 305 -15.44 10.37 -20.48
C LEU A 305 -15.63 11.37 -21.63
N SER A 306 -15.70 12.68 -21.36
CA SER A 306 -15.71 13.71 -22.40
C SER A 306 -14.34 13.96 -23.02
N GLU A 307 -13.27 13.86 -22.25
CA GLU A 307 -11.88 14.02 -22.72
C GLU A 307 -11.39 12.84 -23.54
N CYS A 308 -12.12 11.71 -23.52
CA CYS A 308 -11.84 10.55 -24.36
C CYS A 308 -11.83 10.90 -25.87
N GLY A 309 -12.40 12.05 -26.27
CA GLY A 309 -12.32 12.60 -27.63
C GLY A 309 -11.02 13.37 -27.97
N GLN A 310 -10.15 13.69 -27.01
CA GLN A 310 -8.90 14.46 -27.26
C GLN A 310 -7.73 13.59 -27.74
N ARG A 311 -7.94 12.29 -27.97
CA ARG A 311 -6.85 11.33 -28.27
C ARG A 311 -6.42 11.27 -29.75
N GLU A 312 -7.10 11.94 -30.67
CA GLU A 312 -6.55 12.19 -32.02
C GLU A 312 -5.23 12.96 -31.93
N GLN A 313 -5.17 13.97 -31.05
CA GLN A 313 -3.93 14.71 -30.78
C GLN A 313 -2.86 13.83 -30.14
N GLU A 314 -3.22 12.79 -29.38
CA GLU A 314 -2.26 11.81 -28.84
C GLU A 314 -1.71 10.90 -29.93
N ARG A 315 -2.55 10.48 -30.90
CA ARG A 315 -2.10 9.71 -32.08
C ARG A 315 -1.16 10.54 -32.96
N GLU A 316 -1.47 11.81 -33.20
CA GLU A 316 -0.61 12.73 -33.93
C GLU A 316 0.71 13.00 -33.19
N LYS A 317 0.65 13.18 -31.86
CA LYS A 317 1.86 13.31 -31.02
C LYS A 317 2.71 12.04 -31.04
N PHE A 318 2.10 10.86 -30.99
CA PHE A 318 2.82 9.59 -31.08
C PHE A 318 3.49 9.44 -32.45
N THR A 319 2.73 9.66 -33.53
CA THR A 319 3.24 9.58 -34.90
C THR A 319 4.38 10.57 -35.13
N SER A 320 4.22 11.83 -34.69
CA SER A 320 5.28 12.84 -34.79
C SER A 320 6.49 12.57 -33.90
N ALA A 321 6.32 11.88 -32.76
CA ALA A 321 7.43 11.44 -31.93
C ALA A 321 8.19 10.28 -32.59
N ILE A 322 7.49 9.31 -33.20
CA ILE A 322 8.11 8.19 -33.93
C ILE A 322 8.92 8.68 -35.13
N ARG A 323 8.44 9.70 -35.86
CA ARG A 323 9.19 10.31 -36.99
C ARG A 323 10.56 10.90 -36.61
N ARG A 324 10.86 11.07 -35.31
CA ARG A 324 12.16 11.60 -34.85
C ARG A 324 13.24 10.53 -34.71
N PHE A 325 12.90 9.25 -34.83
CA PHE A 325 13.80 8.11 -34.69
C PHE A 325 14.25 7.57 -36.04
#